data_AF-A0A3A9Z5U8-F1
#
_entry.id   AF-A0A3A9Z5U8-F1
#
_cell.length_a   1.000
_cell.length_b   1.000
_cell.length_c   1.000
_cell.angle_alpha   90.00
_cell.angle_beta   90.00
_cell.angle_gamma   90.00
#
_symmetry.space_group_name_H-M   'P 1'
#
loop_
_entity.id
_entity.type
_entity.pdbx_description
1 polymer ?
#
loop_
_entity_poly.entity_id
_entity_poly.type
_entity_poly.pdbx_seq_one_letter_code
_entity_poly.pdbx_strand_id
1 'polypeptide(L)'
;MSHSVAGEPSSAGRRVAPATTAVYSAAEWDLLTSLPGRVVVAATSAGPGRPTRGVAAGVAGLDAVAAGRSSDSDLVRAVVATVYARDDAAPPVERLADLVDLLAACRAAVRVLGRRADPADSAAYRQWVQSVAARVCQAPPAGSISPADRRLLDRLGTALALR
;
A
#
# COMPACT_ATOMS: atom_id res chain seq x y z
N MET A 1 20.80 18.94 -49.23
CA MET A 1 20.40 20.31 -48.83
C MET A 1 18.89 20.33 -48.78
N SER A 2 18.15 20.64 -47.72
CA SER A 2 18.45 20.96 -46.34
C SER A 2 17.19 20.66 -45.53
N HIS A 3 17.38 20.49 -44.23
CA HIS A 3 16.41 20.11 -43.21
C HIS A 3 15.24 21.10 -43.08
N SER A 4 14.09 20.60 -42.64
CA SER A 4 13.27 21.31 -41.65
C SER A 4 12.57 20.29 -40.75
N VAL A 5 13.27 19.96 -39.67
CA VAL A 5 12.70 19.43 -38.43
C VAL A 5 12.00 20.59 -37.75
N ALA A 6 10.66 20.59 -37.76
CA ALA A 6 9.89 21.32 -36.77
C ALA A 6 9.55 20.31 -35.67
N GLY A 7 10.41 20.25 -34.66
CA GLY A 7 10.09 19.57 -33.42
C GLY A 7 8.93 20.30 -32.76
N GLU A 8 7.73 19.74 -32.84
CA GLU A 8 6.69 20.09 -31.90
C GLU A 8 7.20 19.73 -30.50
N PRO A 9 7.17 20.67 -29.53
CA PRO A 9 7.42 20.29 -28.15
C PRO A 9 6.31 19.31 -27.77
N SER A 10 6.71 18.06 -27.54
CA SER A 10 5.86 17.07 -26.89
C SER A 10 5.33 17.73 -25.64
N SER A 11 4.06 18.12 -25.69
CA SER A 11 3.31 18.56 -24.54
C SER A 11 3.18 17.32 -23.68
N ALA A 12 4.23 17.05 -22.89
CA ALA A 12 4.20 16.10 -21.80
C ALA A 12 3.02 16.57 -20.95
N GLY A 13 1.88 15.92 -21.18
CA GLY A 13 0.62 16.28 -20.58
C GLY A 13 0.90 16.41 -19.10
N ARG A 14 0.73 17.63 -18.59
CA ARG A 14 0.74 17.89 -17.16
C ARG A 14 -0.30 16.94 -16.61
N ARG A 15 0.13 15.79 -16.08
CA ARG A 15 -0.75 14.88 -15.36
C ARG A 15 -1.23 15.72 -14.20
N VAL A 16 -2.42 16.30 -14.35
CA VAL A 16 -3.13 16.92 -13.25
C VAL A 16 -3.36 15.76 -12.30
N ALA A 17 -2.56 15.75 -11.23
CA ALA A 17 -2.71 14.74 -10.20
C ALA A 17 -4.18 14.83 -9.74
N PRO A 18 -4.90 13.70 -9.59
CA PRO A 18 -6.29 13.71 -9.15
C PRO A 18 -6.42 14.61 -7.92
N ALA A 19 -7.52 15.37 -7.81
CA ALA A 19 -7.70 16.33 -6.71
C ALA A 19 -7.42 15.72 -5.33
N THR A 20 -7.77 14.43 -5.18
CA THR A 20 -7.52 13.59 -3.99
C THR A 20 -6.03 13.42 -3.65
N THR A 21 -5.12 13.54 -4.62
CA THR A 21 -3.66 13.42 -4.43
C THR A 21 -2.96 14.78 -4.23
N ALA A 22 -3.53 15.85 -4.78
CA ALA A 22 -2.94 17.19 -4.74
C ALA A 22 -2.85 17.78 -3.32
N VAL A 23 -3.60 17.22 -2.38
CA VAL A 23 -3.60 17.62 -0.96
C VAL A 23 -2.42 17.07 -0.17
N TYR A 24 -1.61 16.16 -0.72
CA TYR A 24 -0.46 15.55 -0.05
C TYR A 24 0.87 16.13 -0.57
N SER A 25 1.82 16.35 0.33
CA SER A 25 3.22 16.53 -0.06
C SER A 25 3.78 15.24 -0.66
N ALA A 26 4.88 15.34 -1.41
CA ALA A 26 5.52 14.17 -2.00
C ALA A 26 5.89 13.09 -0.97
N ALA A 27 6.39 13.47 0.21
CA ALA A 27 6.73 12.54 1.28
C ALA A 27 5.49 11.89 1.93
N GLU A 28 4.40 12.65 2.11
CA GLU A 28 3.13 12.12 2.60
C GLU A 28 2.53 11.12 1.60
N TRP A 29 2.58 11.43 0.31
CA TRP A 29 2.10 10.55 -0.74
C TRP A 29 2.95 9.27 -0.86
N ASP A 30 4.27 9.39 -0.76
CA ASP A 30 5.18 8.26 -0.75
C ASP A 30 4.95 7.33 0.44
N LEU A 31 4.70 7.89 1.62
CA LEU A 31 4.28 7.13 2.79
C LEU A 31 2.99 6.33 2.53
N LEU A 32 1.95 6.97 1.97
CA LEU A 32 0.67 6.31 1.71
C LEU A 32 0.77 5.21 0.64
N THR A 33 1.64 5.39 -0.35
CA THR A 33 1.77 4.46 -1.48
C THR A 33 2.76 3.32 -1.23
N SER A 34 3.75 3.49 -0.35
CA SER A 34 4.68 2.42 0.04
C SER A 34 4.08 1.45 1.07
N LEU A 35 3.09 1.89 1.85
CA LEU A 35 2.59 1.14 2.99
C LEU A 35 1.94 -0.21 2.66
N PRO A 36 1.11 -0.35 1.60
CA PRO A 36 0.53 -1.65 1.23
C PRO A 36 1.60 -2.71 0.92
N GLY A 37 2.64 -2.35 0.16
CA GLY A 37 3.75 -3.25 -0.15
C GLY A 37 4.53 -3.68 1.11
N ARG A 38 4.83 -2.72 2.00
CA ARG A 38 5.48 -3.03 3.30
C ARG A 38 4.65 -3.98 4.16
N VAL A 39 3.33 -3.84 4.13
CA VAL A 39 2.41 -4.77 4.83
C VAL A 39 2.49 -6.17 4.23
N VAL A 40 2.51 -6.32 2.91
CA VAL A 40 2.68 -7.62 2.26
C VAL A 40 3.99 -8.27 2.70
N VAL A 41 5.11 -7.54 2.62
CA VAL A 41 6.44 -8.05 3.02
C VAL A 41 6.47 -8.49 4.49
N ALA A 42 5.96 -7.66 5.42
CA ALA A 42 5.92 -8.02 6.84
C ALA A 42 4.99 -9.21 7.13
N ALA A 43 3.89 -9.32 6.37
CA ALA A 43 2.94 -10.42 6.48
C ALA A 43 3.48 -11.72 5.84
N THR A 44 4.36 -11.68 4.84
CA THR A 44 4.98 -12.90 4.28
C THR A 44 6.25 -13.33 5.01
N SER A 45 6.93 -12.38 5.67
CA SER A 45 8.16 -12.62 6.42
C SER A 45 7.96 -13.63 7.57
N ALA A 46 8.93 -14.52 7.71
CA ALA A 46 9.05 -15.40 8.87
C ALA A 46 9.30 -14.59 10.15
N GLY A 47 8.90 -15.13 11.29
CA GLY A 47 9.14 -14.51 12.58
C GLY A 47 8.87 -15.48 13.73
N PRO A 48 9.05 -15.06 14.99
CA PRO A 48 8.77 -15.91 16.15
C PRO A 48 7.34 -16.47 16.10
N GLY A 49 7.20 -17.78 15.94
CA GLY A 49 5.89 -18.45 15.81
C GLY A 49 5.18 -18.25 14.47
N ARG A 50 5.85 -17.71 13.44
CA ARG A 50 5.34 -17.55 12.07
C ARG A 50 6.27 -18.26 11.08
N PRO A 51 5.81 -19.34 10.42
CA PRO A 51 6.61 -20.00 9.40
C PRO A 51 6.84 -19.06 8.21
N THR A 52 7.92 -19.28 7.45
CA THR A 52 8.11 -18.66 6.15
C THR A 52 6.90 -18.95 5.28
N ARG A 53 6.28 -17.92 4.71
CA ARG A 53 5.12 -18.12 3.85
C ARG A 53 5.55 -18.43 2.43
N GLY A 54 4.84 -19.37 1.82
CA GLY A 54 5.04 -19.72 0.41
C GLY A 54 4.50 -18.66 -0.54
N VAL A 55 4.78 -18.86 -1.83
CA VAL A 55 4.38 -17.97 -2.93
C VAL A 55 2.88 -17.63 -2.91
N ALA A 56 2.01 -18.58 -2.56
CA ALA A 56 0.57 -18.37 -2.48
C ALA A 56 0.16 -17.21 -1.54
N ALA A 57 0.87 -17.01 -0.43
CA ALA A 57 0.59 -15.90 0.47
C ALA A 57 1.05 -14.55 -0.10
N GLY A 58 2.19 -14.54 -0.80
CA GLY A 58 2.64 -13.35 -1.54
C GLY A 58 1.63 -12.94 -2.62
N VAL A 59 1.18 -13.90 -3.41
CA VAL A 59 0.13 -13.69 -4.44
C VAL A 59 -1.16 -13.17 -3.80
N ALA A 60 -1.64 -13.77 -2.71
CA ALA A 60 -2.82 -13.29 -2.00
C ALA A 60 -2.66 -11.84 -1.49
N GLY A 61 -1.44 -11.42 -1.12
CA GLY A 61 -1.14 -10.04 -0.76
C GLY A 61 -1.20 -9.09 -1.95
N LEU A 62 -0.60 -9.47 -3.07
CA LEU A 62 -0.64 -8.68 -4.31
C LEU A 62 -2.06 -8.56 -4.85
N ASP A 63 -2.85 -9.63 -4.84
CA ASP A 63 -4.26 -9.62 -5.22
C ASP A 63 -5.07 -8.70 -4.30
N ALA A 64 -4.76 -8.68 -3.00
CA ALA A 64 -5.40 -7.79 -2.05
C ALA A 64 -5.08 -6.31 -2.30
N VAL A 65 -3.85 -6.01 -2.71
CA VAL A 65 -3.46 -4.66 -3.16
C VAL A 65 -4.21 -4.32 -4.45
N ALA A 66 -4.23 -5.24 -5.42
CA ALA A 66 -4.92 -5.07 -6.70
C ALA A 66 -6.43 -4.84 -6.53
N ALA A 67 -7.05 -5.44 -5.51
CA ALA A 67 -8.46 -5.27 -5.18
C ALA A 67 -8.82 -3.82 -4.79
N GLY A 68 -7.85 -3.01 -4.38
CA GLY A 68 -8.10 -1.59 -4.13
C GLY A 68 -8.51 -0.80 -5.38
N ARG A 69 -8.25 -1.32 -6.60
CA ARG A 69 -8.71 -0.72 -7.87
C ARG A 69 -10.24 -0.64 -7.97
N SER A 70 -10.95 -1.56 -7.32
CA SER A 70 -12.43 -1.58 -7.29
C SER A 70 -13.00 -0.99 -6.00
N SER A 71 -12.20 -0.28 -5.20
CA SER A 71 -12.70 0.43 -4.01
C SER A 71 -13.55 1.61 -4.43
N ASP A 72 -14.59 1.95 -3.65
CA ASP A 72 -15.39 3.16 -3.84
C ASP A 72 -14.64 4.45 -3.47
N SER A 73 -13.54 4.34 -2.69
CA SER A 73 -12.70 5.46 -2.28
C SER A 73 -11.74 5.91 -3.40
N ASP A 74 -11.84 7.18 -3.79
CA ASP A 74 -10.92 7.80 -4.76
C ASP A 74 -9.47 7.75 -4.27
N LEU A 75 -9.25 7.94 -2.96
CA LEU A 75 -7.93 7.85 -2.37
C LEU A 75 -7.32 6.46 -2.56
N VAL A 76 -8.09 5.40 -2.26
CA VAL A 76 -7.61 4.02 -2.40
C VAL A 76 -7.29 3.71 -3.87
N ARG A 77 -8.18 4.09 -4.80
CA ARG A 77 -7.94 3.92 -6.25
C ARG A 77 -6.68 4.65 -6.70
N ALA A 78 -6.48 5.90 -6.27
CA ALA A 78 -5.31 6.70 -6.61
C ALA A 78 -4.00 6.13 -6.05
N VAL A 79 -4.02 5.61 -4.82
CA VAL A 79 -2.87 4.93 -4.22
C VAL A 79 -2.49 3.72 -5.05
N VAL A 80 -3.45 2.84 -5.39
CA VAL A 80 -3.17 1.63 -6.16
C VAL A 80 -2.64 1.96 -7.55
N ALA A 81 -3.24 2.93 -8.24
CA ALA A 81 -2.74 3.40 -9.54
C ALA A 81 -1.27 3.85 -9.47
N THR A 82 -0.88 4.53 -8.38
CA THR A 82 0.50 4.99 -8.19
C THR A 82 1.45 3.86 -7.82
N VAL A 83 1.01 2.87 -7.05
CA VAL A 83 1.81 1.67 -6.75
C VAL A 83 2.23 0.98 -8.05
N TYR A 84 1.25 0.66 -8.91
CA TYR A 84 1.54 -0.03 -10.17
C TYR A 84 2.33 0.83 -11.17
N ALA A 85 2.09 2.15 -11.21
CA ALA A 85 2.88 3.04 -12.06
C ALA A 85 4.37 3.14 -11.65
N ARG A 86 4.71 2.83 -10.39
CA ARG A 86 6.11 2.77 -9.93
C ARG A 86 6.77 1.43 -10.26
N ASP A 87 6.04 0.32 -10.17
CA ASP A 87 6.58 -1.01 -10.45
C ASP A 87 6.99 -1.18 -11.92
N ASP A 88 6.35 -0.45 -12.84
CA ASP A 88 6.78 -0.38 -14.24
C ASP A 88 8.16 0.30 -14.43
N ALA A 89 8.69 1.00 -13.41
CA ALA A 89 9.85 1.88 -13.55
C ALA A 89 11.20 1.31 -13.02
N ALA A 90 11.22 0.29 -12.14
CA ALA A 90 12.40 -0.50 -11.72
C ALA A 90 12.01 -1.48 -10.58
N PRO A 91 12.73 -2.61 -10.39
CA PRO A 91 12.46 -3.51 -9.27
C PRO A 91 12.80 -2.84 -7.92
N PRO A 92 11.92 -2.92 -6.91
CA PRO A 92 12.20 -2.36 -5.59
C PRO A 92 13.34 -3.12 -4.90
N VAL A 93 14.30 -2.40 -4.34
CA VAL A 93 15.19 -2.98 -3.31
C VAL A 93 14.37 -3.07 -2.03
N GLU A 94 13.76 -4.22 -1.79
CA GLU A 94 12.97 -4.52 -0.60
C GLU A 94 13.85 -4.50 0.64
N ARG A 95 13.92 -3.33 1.28
CA ARG A 95 14.41 -3.22 2.65
C ARG A 95 13.38 -3.96 3.51
N LEU A 96 13.79 -5.08 4.11
CA LEU A 96 12.98 -5.84 5.06
C LEU A 96 12.35 -4.85 6.04
N ALA A 97 11.04 -4.67 5.98
CA ALA A 97 10.36 -3.71 6.86
C ALA A 97 10.36 -4.31 8.27
N ASP A 98 11.15 -3.73 9.17
CA ASP A 98 10.99 -4.00 10.60
C ASP A 98 9.53 -3.73 10.97
N LEU A 99 8.93 -4.66 11.72
CA LEU A 99 7.57 -4.54 12.22
C LEU A 99 7.40 -3.25 13.04
N VAL A 100 8.42 -2.83 13.80
CA VAL A 100 8.37 -1.57 14.55
C VAL A 100 8.21 -0.38 13.60
N ASP A 101 9.03 -0.33 12.56
CA ASP A 101 8.99 0.72 11.53
C ASP A 101 7.70 0.70 10.72
N LEU A 102 7.15 -0.48 10.45
CA LEU A 102 5.84 -0.62 9.80
C LEU A 102 4.74 -0.03 10.67
N LEU A 103 4.68 -0.39 11.95
CA LEU A 103 3.67 0.12 12.87
C LEU A 103 3.82 1.63 13.09
N ALA A 104 5.04 2.16 13.10
CA ALA A 104 5.29 3.60 13.12
C ALA A 104 4.79 4.28 11.85
N ALA A 105 5.03 3.68 10.67
CA ALA A 105 4.52 4.17 9.39
C ALA A 105 2.98 4.15 9.33
N CYS A 106 2.32 3.10 9.84
CA CYS A 106 0.86 3.06 9.96
C CYS A 106 0.34 4.25 10.77
N ARG A 107 0.90 4.51 11.97
CA ARG A 107 0.48 5.65 12.80
C ARG A 107 0.77 7.00 12.14
N ALA A 108 1.87 7.11 11.39
CA ALA A 108 2.16 8.30 10.61
C ALA A 108 1.12 8.51 9.49
N ALA A 109 0.75 7.45 8.77
CA ALA A 109 -0.29 7.49 7.75
C ALA A 109 -1.65 7.91 8.34
N VAL A 110 -2.06 7.36 9.50
CA VAL A 110 -3.30 7.77 10.19
C VAL A 110 -3.29 9.28 10.50
N ARG A 111 -2.16 9.80 11.01
CA ARG A 111 -2.03 11.24 11.29
C ARG A 111 -2.08 12.10 10.03
N VAL A 112 -1.50 11.65 8.93
CA VAL A 112 -1.57 12.33 7.63
C VAL A 112 -3.00 12.35 7.12
N LEU A 113 -3.67 11.20 7.10
CA LEU A 113 -5.04 11.06 6.62
C LEU A 113 -6.02 11.88 7.47
N GLY A 114 -5.87 11.87 8.79
CA GLY A 114 -6.72 12.66 9.69
C GLY A 114 -6.58 14.18 9.52
N ARG A 115 -5.50 14.66 8.88
CA ARG A 115 -5.30 16.09 8.59
C ARG A 115 -5.70 16.50 7.18
N ARG A 116 -5.73 15.55 6.23
CA ARG A 116 -5.79 15.86 4.78
C ARG A 116 -6.95 15.19 4.04
N ALA A 117 -7.38 14.00 4.48
CA ALA A 117 -8.45 13.24 3.84
C ALA A 117 -9.79 13.52 4.53
N ASP A 118 -10.89 13.37 3.80
CA ASP A 118 -12.19 13.25 4.45
C ASP A 118 -12.27 11.96 5.30
N PRO A 119 -13.17 11.89 6.28
CA PRO A 119 -13.26 10.75 7.17
C PRO A 119 -13.56 9.41 6.47
N ALA A 120 -14.30 9.43 5.35
CA ALA A 120 -14.69 8.21 4.63
C ALA A 120 -13.49 7.63 3.86
N ASP A 121 -12.76 8.46 3.10
CA ASP A 121 -11.52 8.04 2.43
C ASP A 121 -10.46 7.59 3.42
N SER A 122 -10.33 8.30 4.54
CA SER A 122 -9.43 7.94 5.63
C SER A 122 -9.76 6.56 6.21
N ALA A 123 -11.04 6.26 6.46
CA ALA A 123 -11.47 4.97 6.96
C ALA A 123 -11.28 3.85 5.91
N ALA A 124 -11.65 4.11 4.65
CA ALA A 124 -11.52 3.17 3.55
C ALA A 124 -10.06 2.76 3.33
N TYR A 125 -9.12 3.72 3.32
CA TYR A 125 -7.70 3.43 3.22
C TYR A 125 -7.19 2.54 4.36
N ARG A 126 -7.52 2.87 5.61
CA ARG A 126 -7.06 2.10 6.79
C ARG A 126 -7.61 0.67 6.77
N GLN A 127 -8.89 0.52 6.46
CA GLN A 127 -9.53 -0.80 6.34
C GLN A 127 -8.93 -1.61 5.18
N TRP A 128 -8.70 -0.98 4.03
CA TRP A 128 -8.10 -1.64 2.87
C TRP A 128 -6.69 -2.17 3.21
N VAL A 129 -5.83 -1.35 3.80
CA VAL A 129 -4.49 -1.76 4.26
C VAL A 129 -4.56 -2.94 5.24
N GLN A 130 -5.45 -2.89 6.23
CA GLN A 130 -5.65 -4.01 7.17
C GLN A 130 -6.10 -5.28 6.44
N SER A 131 -6.97 -5.13 5.42
CA SER A 131 -7.48 -6.26 4.63
C SER A 131 -6.40 -6.93 3.77
N VAL A 132 -5.36 -6.20 3.37
CA VAL A 132 -4.18 -6.76 2.70
C VAL A 132 -3.46 -7.72 3.64
N ALA A 133 -3.14 -7.29 4.86
CA ALA A 133 -2.52 -8.16 5.86
C ALA A 133 -3.37 -9.41 6.16
N ALA A 134 -4.69 -9.22 6.30
CA ALA A 134 -5.62 -10.30 6.59
C ALA A 134 -5.61 -11.39 5.51
N ARG A 135 -5.60 -11.00 4.22
CA ARG A 135 -5.57 -11.96 3.10
C ARG A 135 -4.27 -12.75 3.03
N VAL A 136 -3.12 -12.12 3.27
CA VAL A 136 -1.85 -12.84 3.37
C VAL A 136 -1.90 -13.84 4.54
N CYS A 137 -2.49 -13.45 5.68
CA CYS A 137 -2.62 -14.30 6.86
C CYS A 137 -3.61 -15.47 6.72
N GLN A 138 -4.55 -15.38 5.79
CA GLN A 138 -5.55 -16.41 5.52
C GLN A 138 -5.14 -17.30 4.33
N ALA A 139 -4.04 -17.00 3.65
CA ALA A 139 -3.63 -17.73 2.46
C ALA A 139 -3.28 -19.21 2.78
N PRO A 140 -3.61 -20.15 1.87
CA PRO A 140 -3.28 -21.56 2.03
C PRO A 140 -1.78 -21.82 2.27
N PRO A 141 -1.42 -22.91 2.97
CA PRO A 141 -2.29 -23.98 3.47
C PRO A 141 -2.95 -23.66 4.83
N ALA A 142 -2.98 -22.40 5.28
CA ALA A 142 -3.53 -22.05 6.59
C ALA A 142 -5.06 -22.27 6.66
N GLY A 143 -5.48 -23.43 7.20
CA GLY A 143 -6.90 -23.70 7.51
C GLY A 143 -7.45 -22.86 8.67
N SER A 144 -6.57 -22.19 9.43
CA SER A 144 -6.94 -21.20 10.45
C SER A 144 -5.82 -20.18 10.68
N ILE A 145 -6.17 -18.95 11.06
CA ILE A 145 -5.19 -17.91 11.38
C ILE A 145 -4.42 -18.30 12.66
N SER A 146 -3.09 -18.39 12.56
CA SER A 146 -2.22 -18.68 13.69
C SER A 146 -2.33 -17.63 14.80
N PRO A 147 -2.05 -17.95 16.08
CA PRO A 147 -2.05 -16.96 17.15
C PRO A 147 -1.09 -15.79 16.91
N ALA A 148 0.04 -16.05 16.24
CA ALA A 148 1.02 -15.02 15.91
C ALA A 148 0.49 -14.06 14.81
N ASP A 149 -0.25 -14.58 13.84
CA ASP A 149 -0.89 -13.78 12.80
C ASP A 149 -2.05 -12.96 13.35
N ARG A 150 -2.83 -13.52 14.29
CA ARG A 150 -3.83 -12.77 15.06
C ARG A 150 -3.20 -11.59 15.79
N ARG A 151 -2.07 -11.79 16.47
CA ARG A 151 -1.32 -10.72 17.15
C ARG A 151 -0.80 -9.65 16.18
N LEU A 152 -0.30 -10.05 15.01
CA LEU A 152 0.11 -9.11 13.96
C LEU A 152 -1.07 -8.25 13.50
N LEU A 153 -2.19 -8.88 13.15
CA LEU A 153 -3.40 -8.19 12.69
C LEU A 153 -3.95 -7.25 13.76
N ASP A 154 -3.88 -7.63 15.04
CA ASP A 154 -4.33 -6.79 16.14
C ASP A 154 -3.43 -5.55 16.35
N ARG A 155 -2.11 -5.74 16.27
CA ARG A 155 -1.13 -4.64 16.31
C ARG A 155 -1.31 -3.69 15.14
N LEU A 156 -1.52 -4.21 13.93
CA LEU A 156 -1.81 -3.41 12.75
C LEU A 156 -3.13 -2.64 12.90
N GLY A 157 -4.20 -3.31 13.36
CA GLY A 157 -5.49 -2.68 13.61
C GLY A 157 -5.40 -1.53 14.61
N THR A 158 -4.62 -1.72 15.68
CA THR A 158 -4.34 -0.65 16.66
C THR A 158 -3.56 0.51 16.01
N ALA A 159 -2.49 0.20 15.26
CA ALA A 159 -1.68 1.23 14.60
C ALA A 159 -2.43 2.00 13.50
N LEU A 160 -3.45 1.36 12.89
CA LEU A 160 -4.35 1.93 11.90
C LEU A 160 -5.63 2.55 12.52
N ALA A 161 -5.72 2.63 13.84
CA ALA A 161 -6.89 3.19 14.54
C ALA A 161 -8.23 2.57 14.05
N LEU A 162 -8.27 1.23 13.96
CA LEU A 162 -9.44 0.42 13.62
C LEU A 162 -10.00 -0.35 14.82
N ARG A 163 -9.44 -0.10 16.00
CA ARG A 163 -9.71 -0.75 17.28
C ARG A 163 -10.02 0.30 18.32
#